data_AF-A0A3D8LFI5-F1
#
_entry.id   AF-A0A3D8LFI5-F1
#
_cell.length_a   1.000
_cell.length_b   1.000
_cell.length_c   1.000
_cell.angle_alpha   90.00
_cell.angle_beta   90.00
_cell.angle_gamma   90.00
#
_symmetry.space_group_name_H-M   'P 1'
#
loop_
_entity.id
_entity.type
_entity.pdbx_description
1 polymer ?
#
loop_
_entity_poly.entity_id
_entity_poly.type
_entity_poly.pdbx_seq_one_letter_code
_entity_poly.pdbx_strand_id
1 'polypeptide(L)'
;MKQVLLILFILLSMLSGYAQSFYFEKPDYKEIEKAIKVKGSDYYYSALMERYHRADTTMTLEEKRHLYYGYSFQPKYSPYDTPDFADSLRAVLQKDQHSDSELKRIVKYADLLLADNPFDLRAINYQLYALEKLEKQEAFRKRLNQMNITIEALLSSGDGLKKESAFYVIYTTHEYDLLDILGFQFGGQQSLIEHYDYLKVAENPSQVEGMYFDVSPCLNSLNKMFK
;
A
#
# COMPACT_ATOMS: atom_id res chain seq x y z
N MET A 1 -36.84 20.29 37.87
CA MET A 1 -37.21 19.55 36.63
C MET A 1 -36.67 20.23 35.36
N LYS A 2 -36.92 21.52 35.11
CA LYS A 2 -36.40 22.23 33.91
C LYS A 2 -34.86 22.22 33.74
N GLN A 3 -34.09 22.33 34.83
CA GLN A 3 -32.62 22.30 34.77
C GLN A 3 -32.05 20.88 34.56
N VAL A 4 -32.75 19.84 35.04
CA VAL A 4 -32.37 18.43 34.80
C VAL A 4 -32.62 18.04 33.34
N LEU A 5 -33.72 18.53 32.75
CA LEU A 5 -34.01 18.39 31.32
C LEU A 5 -32.97 19.08 30.43
N LEU A 6 -32.44 20.24 30.85
CA LEU A 6 -31.42 20.97 30.08
C LEU A 6 -30.07 20.24 30.07
N ILE A 7 -29.66 19.64 31.19
CA ILE A 7 -28.41 18.86 31.30
C ILE A 7 -28.50 17.57 30.48
N LEU A 8 -29.68 16.91 30.46
CA LEU A 8 -29.90 15.72 29.63
C LEU A 8 -29.83 16.04 28.12
N PHE A 9 -30.27 17.23 27.72
CA PHE A 9 -30.23 17.67 26.32
C PHE A 9 -28.80 17.97 25.83
N ILE A 10 -27.95 18.56 26.69
CA ILE A 10 -26.54 18.84 26.36
C ILE A 10 -25.73 17.54 26.27
N LEU A 11 -26.00 16.56 27.14
CA LEU A 11 -25.36 15.23 27.08
C LEU A 11 -25.74 14.44 25.82
N LEU A 12 -26.97 14.58 25.31
CA LEU A 12 -27.36 13.92 24.06
C LEU A 12 -26.69 14.52 22.81
N SER A 13 -26.43 15.84 22.80
CA SER A 13 -25.74 16.49 21.67
C SER A 13 -24.26 16.13 21.52
N MET A 14 -23.64 15.54 22.56
CA MET A 14 -22.25 15.06 22.48
C MET A 14 -22.14 13.60 22.00
N LEU A 15 -23.27 12.92 21.76
CA LEU A 15 -23.33 11.56 21.19
C LEU A 15 -23.44 11.55 19.66
N SER A 16 -23.47 12.71 19.00
CA SER A 16 -23.22 12.81 17.56
C SER A 16 -21.73 12.62 17.30
N GLY A 17 -21.25 11.40 17.55
CA GLY A 17 -19.95 10.96 17.09
C GLY A 17 -19.85 11.21 15.60
N TYR A 18 -18.73 11.79 15.18
CA TYR A 18 -18.39 11.98 13.77
C TYR A 18 -18.57 10.64 13.04
N ALA A 19 -19.64 10.53 12.26
CA ALA A 19 -19.66 9.59 11.16
C ALA A 19 -18.60 10.12 10.19
N GLN A 20 -17.34 9.72 10.39
CA GLN A 20 -16.32 9.87 9.35
C GLN A 20 -16.77 8.95 8.21
N SER A 21 -17.56 9.49 7.29
CA SER A 21 -17.70 8.85 5.99
C SER A 21 -16.29 8.73 5.44
N PHE A 22 -15.83 7.50 5.23
CA PHE A 22 -14.60 7.23 4.50
C PHE A 22 -14.76 7.86 3.12
N TYR A 23 -14.12 9.02 2.92
CA TYR A 23 -14.06 9.65 1.62
C TYR A 23 -12.80 9.10 0.94
N PHE A 24 -13.03 8.31 -0.09
CA PHE A 24 -11.97 7.91 -1.00
C PHE A 24 -11.63 9.08 -1.90
N GLU A 25 -10.34 9.28 -2.15
CA GLU A 25 -9.86 10.32 -3.05
C GLU A 25 -8.93 9.71 -4.10
N LYS A 26 -9.34 9.81 -5.36
CA LYS A 26 -8.47 9.46 -6.49
C LYS A 26 -7.21 10.34 -6.48
N PRO A 27 -6.00 9.78 -6.72
CA PRO A 27 -4.79 10.59 -6.81
C PRO A 27 -4.84 11.53 -8.01
N ASP A 28 -4.58 12.83 -7.79
CA ASP A 28 -4.24 13.74 -8.88
C ASP A 28 -2.74 13.65 -9.19
N TYR A 29 -2.41 12.75 -10.12
CA TYR A 29 -1.03 12.50 -10.53
C TYR A 29 -0.31 13.75 -11.06
N LYS A 30 -1.03 14.72 -11.67
CA LYS A 30 -0.40 15.96 -12.18
C LYS A 30 -0.01 16.88 -11.03
N GLU A 31 -0.88 17.02 -10.04
CA GLU A 31 -0.58 17.83 -8.85
C GLU A 31 0.49 17.16 -7.98
N ILE A 32 0.42 15.84 -7.79
CA ILE A 32 1.46 15.07 -7.10
C ILE A 32 2.82 15.27 -7.80
N GLU A 33 2.90 15.09 -9.12
CA GLU A 33 4.16 15.26 -9.86
C GLU A 33 4.78 16.66 -9.67
N LYS A 34 3.95 17.71 -9.64
CA LYS A 34 4.41 19.08 -9.37
C LYS A 34 4.90 19.23 -7.94
N ALA A 35 4.09 18.82 -6.97
CA ALA A 35 4.35 18.99 -5.54
C ALA A 35 5.66 18.31 -5.13
N ILE A 36 5.90 17.07 -5.59
CA ILE A 36 7.08 16.30 -5.19
C ILE A 36 8.41 16.87 -5.70
N LYS A 37 8.39 17.81 -6.66
CA LYS A 37 9.58 18.49 -7.21
C LYS A 37 9.93 19.78 -6.46
N VAL A 38 9.03 20.30 -5.62
CA VAL A 38 9.23 21.59 -4.92
C VAL A 38 10.12 21.38 -3.69
N LYS A 39 11.41 21.74 -3.81
CA LYS A 39 12.37 21.68 -2.70
C LYS A 39 11.89 22.52 -1.51
N GLY A 40 11.96 21.93 -0.31
CA GLY A 40 11.56 22.60 0.94
C GLY A 40 10.06 22.57 1.23
N SER A 41 9.22 22.02 0.34
CA SER A 41 7.84 21.69 0.67
C SER A 41 7.76 20.40 1.49
N ASP A 42 6.67 20.22 2.24
CA ASP A 42 6.39 18.99 2.98
C ASP A 42 6.26 17.76 2.07
N TYR A 43 5.97 17.98 0.78
CA TYR A 43 5.80 16.92 -0.22
C TYR A 43 7.05 16.63 -1.04
N TYR A 44 8.17 17.33 -0.81
CA TYR A 44 9.40 17.11 -1.57
C TYR A 44 9.85 15.64 -1.49
N TYR A 45 10.02 14.99 -2.65
CA TYR A 45 10.09 13.53 -2.70
C TYR A 45 11.17 12.92 -1.82
N SER A 46 12.38 13.50 -1.85
CA SER A 46 13.49 12.94 -1.07
C SER A 46 13.26 13.10 0.44
N ALA A 47 12.59 14.16 0.88
CA ALA A 47 12.23 14.35 2.29
C ALA A 47 11.18 13.33 2.74
N LEU A 48 10.16 13.06 1.91
CA LEU A 48 9.17 12.01 2.16
C LEU A 48 9.84 10.63 2.25
N MET A 49 10.76 10.32 1.33
CA MET A 49 11.47 9.04 1.31
C MET A 49 12.39 8.87 2.55
N GLU A 50 13.05 9.94 2.99
CA GLU A 50 13.82 9.92 4.25
C GLU A 50 12.94 9.67 5.48
N ARG A 51 11.72 10.22 5.51
CA ARG A 51 10.75 9.96 6.58
C ARG A 51 10.26 8.51 6.54
N TYR A 52 9.97 7.98 5.35
CA TYR A 52 9.64 6.57 5.15
C TYR A 52 10.75 5.63 5.64
N HIS A 53 12.00 5.88 5.27
CA HIS A 53 13.13 5.06 5.73
C HIS A 53 13.34 5.10 7.25
N ARG A 54 13.02 6.23 7.89
CA ARG A 54 13.02 6.35 9.36
C ARG A 54 11.78 5.75 10.02
N ALA A 55 10.85 5.22 9.24
CA ALA A 55 9.56 4.73 9.70
C ALA A 55 8.82 5.78 10.55
N ASP A 56 8.76 7.01 10.05
CA ASP A 56 8.12 8.12 10.73
C ASP A 56 6.60 7.88 10.88
N THR A 57 6.13 7.71 12.12
CA THR A 57 4.72 7.47 12.45
C THR A 57 3.86 8.74 12.36
N THR A 58 4.46 9.90 12.15
CA THR A 58 3.77 11.19 12.10
C THR A 58 3.40 11.63 10.68
N MET A 59 3.74 10.83 9.67
CA MET A 59 3.35 11.11 8.29
C MET A 59 1.82 11.22 8.18
N THR A 60 1.36 12.31 7.59
CA THR A 60 -0.05 12.53 7.26
C THR A 60 -0.46 11.65 6.08
N LEU A 61 -1.77 11.42 5.91
CA LEU A 61 -2.25 10.64 4.77
C LEU A 61 -1.83 11.27 3.43
N GLU A 62 -1.89 12.59 3.31
CA GLU A 62 -1.43 13.30 2.11
C GLU A 62 0.05 13.06 1.82
N GLU A 63 0.91 13.10 2.84
CA GLU A 63 2.33 12.80 2.67
C GLU A 63 2.57 11.35 2.25
N LYS A 64 1.80 10.39 2.81
CA LYS A 64 1.85 8.97 2.40
C LYS A 64 1.42 8.79 0.94
N ARG A 65 0.37 9.50 0.51
CA ARG A 65 -0.12 9.50 -0.88
C ARG A 65 0.92 10.09 -1.83
N HIS A 66 1.52 11.23 -1.50
CA HIS A 66 2.58 11.86 -2.30
C HIS A 66 3.84 10.99 -2.37
N LEU A 67 4.19 10.28 -1.29
CA LEU A 67 5.30 9.34 -1.26
C LEU A 67 5.06 8.16 -2.21
N TYR A 68 3.91 7.50 -2.06
CA TYR A 68 3.57 6.28 -2.79
C TYR A 68 3.32 6.58 -4.27
N TYR A 69 2.31 7.39 -4.60
CA TYR A 69 1.97 7.72 -5.98
C TYR A 69 3.09 8.50 -6.68
N GLY A 70 3.80 9.34 -5.94
CA GLY A 70 4.95 10.10 -6.44
C GLY A 70 6.15 9.23 -6.85
N TYR A 71 6.21 7.97 -6.38
CA TYR A 71 7.26 7.05 -6.78
C TYR A 71 7.23 6.77 -8.28
N SER A 72 6.03 6.76 -8.89
CA SER A 72 5.84 6.53 -10.33
C SER A 72 6.53 7.55 -11.25
N PHE A 73 6.95 8.70 -10.70
CA PHE A 73 7.71 9.73 -11.42
C PHE A 73 9.22 9.68 -11.18
N GLN A 74 9.69 8.76 -10.33
CA GLN A 74 11.10 8.66 -10.00
C GLN A 74 11.86 7.87 -11.06
N PRO A 75 13.15 8.18 -11.31
CA PRO A 75 13.93 7.48 -12.33
C PRO A 75 14.07 5.96 -12.11
N LYS A 76 13.95 5.51 -10.86
CA LYS A 76 14.05 4.08 -10.48
C LYS A 76 12.72 3.32 -10.58
N TYR A 77 11.63 4.00 -10.92
CA TYR A 77 10.36 3.32 -11.05
C TYR A 77 10.36 2.39 -12.26
N SER A 78 10.31 1.09 -11.99
CA SER A 78 10.10 0.07 -13.01
C SER A 78 9.02 -0.92 -12.53
N PRO A 79 7.78 -0.78 -13.01
CA PRO A 79 6.67 -1.66 -12.60
C PRO A 79 6.74 -3.08 -13.17
N TYR A 80 7.64 -3.34 -14.13
CA TYR A 80 7.76 -4.62 -14.83
C TYR A 80 9.11 -5.32 -14.61
N ASP A 81 10.02 -4.73 -13.83
CA ASP A 81 11.30 -5.38 -13.54
C ASP A 81 11.10 -6.59 -12.62
N THR A 82 11.71 -7.71 -13.01
CA THR A 82 11.82 -8.89 -12.17
C THR A 82 13.13 -8.83 -11.39
N PRO A 83 13.11 -8.77 -10.05
CA PRO A 83 14.33 -8.69 -9.26
C PRO A 83 15.09 -10.03 -9.25
N ASP A 84 16.42 -9.98 -9.34
CA ASP A 84 17.31 -11.16 -9.36
C ASP A 84 17.17 -12.07 -8.12
N PHE A 85 16.76 -11.52 -6.99
CA PHE A 85 16.69 -12.23 -5.71
C PHE A 85 15.33 -12.89 -5.42
N ALA A 86 14.33 -12.70 -6.28
CA ALA A 86 12.99 -13.23 -6.07
C ALA A 86 12.98 -14.77 -5.95
N ASP A 87 13.75 -15.46 -6.78
CA ASP A 87 13.82 -16.93 -6.76
C ASP A 87 14.58 -17.47 -5.55
N SER A 88 15.63 -16.77 -5.12
CA SER A 88 16.36 -17.10 -3.90
C SER A 88 15.48 -16.99 -2.66
N LEU A 89 14.61 -15.97 -2.60
CA LEU A 89 13.67 -15.81 -1.50
C LEU A 89 12.59 -16.90 -1.52
N ARG A 90 12.01 -17.19 -2.70
CA ARG A 90 11.02 -18.27 -2.86
C ARG A 90 11.55 -19.63 -2.40
N ALA A 91 12.79 -19.98 -2.76
CA ALA A 91 13.39 -21.26 -2.38
C ALA A 91 13.55 -21.40 -0.86
N VAL A 92 13.84 -20.31 -0.15
CA VAL A 92 13.92 -20.35 1.32
C VAL A 92 12.53 -20.53 1.93
N LEU A 93 11.52 -19.81 1.41
CA LEU A 93 10.15 -19.77 1.93
C LEU A 93 9.33 -21.05 1.73
N GLN A 94 9.79 -22.00 0.91
CA GLN A 94 9.10 -23.29 0.68
C GLN A 94 9.08 -24.21 1.91
N LYS A 95 9.75 -23.85 3.00
CA LYS A 95 9.85 -24.66 4.21
C LYS A 95 8.79 -24.26 5.23
N ASP A 96 8.20 -25.26 5.90
CA ASP A 96 7.25 -25.03 7.00
C ASP A 96 7.92 -24.39 8.22
N GLN A 97 9.22 -24.67 8.42
CA GLN A 97 10.03 -24.11 9.50
C GLN A 97 11.38 -23.62 8.99
N HIS A 98 11.86 -22.55 9.61
CA HIS A 98 13.12 -21.90 9.25
C HIS A 98 14.01 -21.82 10.48
N SER A 99 15.29 -22.18 10.32
CA SER A 99 16.31 -21.92 11.32
C SER A 99 16.65 -20.42 11.42
N ASP A 100 17.26 -19.98 12.53
CA ASP A 100 17.75 -18.61 12.69
C ASP A 100 18.63 -18.12 11.53
N SER A 101 19.45 -19.00 10.97
CA SER A 101 20.31 -18.67 9.82
C SER A 101 19.47 -18.38 8.56
N GLU A 102 18.42 -19.17 8.33
CA GLU A 102 17.51 -18.99 7.20
C GLU A 102 16.63 -17.75 7.38
N LEU A 103 16.15 -17.49 8.59
CA LEU A 103 15.42 -16.26 8.91
C LEU A 103 16.30 -15.03 8.66
N LYS A 104 17.58 -15.04 9.05
CA LYS A 104 18.53 -13.97 8.73
C LYS A 104 18.76 -13.82 7.23
N ARG A 105 18.75 -14.92 6.47
CA ARG A 105 18.81 -14.87 5.00
C ARG A 105 17.56 -14.26 4.39
N ILE A 106 16.37 -14.57 4.92
CA ILE A 106 15.11 -13.93 4.50
C ILE A 106 15.21 -12.42 4.71
N VAL A 107 15.64 -11.96 5.89
CA VAL A 107 15.82 -10.52 6.17
C VAL A 107 16.76 -9.88 5.15
N LYS A 108 17.91 -10.51 4.87
CA LYS A 108 18.90 -10.01 3.90
C LYS A 108 18.34 -9.94 2.47
N TYR A 109 17.66 -10.98 1.99
CA TYR A 109 17.10 -10.97 0.64
C TYR A 109 15.96 -9.95 0.51
N ALA A 110 15.11 -9.83 1.54
CA ALA A 110 14.09 -8.80 1.57
C ALA A 110 14.70 -7.39 1.53
N ASP A 111 15.78 -7.11 2.26
CA ASP A 111 16.47 -5.81 2.21
C ASP A 111 16.98 -5.47 0.80
N LEU A 112 17.47 -6.46 0.05
CA LEU A 112 17.92 -6.27 -1.34
C LEU A 112 16.73 -5.94 -2.25
N LEU A 113 15.65 -6.71 -2.17
CA LEU A 113 14.43 -6.44 -2.94
C LEU A 113 13.86 -5.05 -2.64
N LEU A 114 13.91 -4.64 -1.38
CA LEU A 114 13.37 -3.36 -0.92
C LEU A 114 14.27 -2.16 -1.22
N ALA A 115 15.54 -2.39 -1.56
CA ALA A 115 16.42 -1.35 -2.08
C ALA A 115 16.06 -0.97 -3.53
N ASP A 116 15.53 -1.93 -4.30
CA ASP A 116 15.08 -1.74 -5.68
C ASP A 116 13.61 -1.29 -5.74
N ASN A 117 12.74 -1.97 -5.00
CA ASN A 117 11.32 -1.64 -4.85
C ASN A 117 10.95 -1.43 -3.38
N PRO A 118 10.98 -0.19 -2.86
CA PRO A 118 10.72 0.10 -1.44
C PRO A 118 9.28 -0.21 -1.00
N PHE A 119 8.36 -0.43 -1.95
CA PHE A 119 6.94 -0.69 -1.71
C PHE A 119 6.53 -2.14 -2.05
N ASP A 120 7.47 -3.08 -2.17
CA ASP A 120 7.15 -4.51 -2.32
C ASP A 120 6.54 -5.07 -1.02
N LEU A 121 5.20 -5.13 -0.97
CA LEU A 121 4.46 -5.57 0.21
C LEU A 121 4.75 -7.02 0.58
N ARG A 122 5.09 -7.88 -0.40
CA ARG A 122 5.43 -9.29 -0.15
C ARG A 122 6.80 -9.40 0.50
N ALA A 123 7.80 -8.68 -0.02
CA ALA A 123 9.13 -8.62 0.60
C ALA A 123 9.06 -8.04 2.03
N ILE A 124 8.25 -7.00 2.25
CA ILE A 124 7.98 -6.45 3.58
C ILE A 124 7.36 -7.52 4.49
N ASN A 125 6.33 -8.24 4.04
CA ASN A 125 5.65 -9.28 4.82
C ASN A 125 6.59 -10.43 5.21
N TYR A 126 7.43 -10.91 4.28
CA TYR A 126 8.44 -11.92 4.59
C TYR A 126 9.47 -11.43 5.60
N GLN A 127 9.86 -10.16 5.51
CA GLN A 127 10.76 -9.59 6.49
C GLN A 127 10.10 -9.47 7.87
N LEU A 128 8.82 -9.09 7.96
CA LEU A 128 8.08 -9.05 9.22
C LEU A 128 8.02 -10.44 9.88
N TYR A 129 7.67 -11.48 9.11
CA TYR A 129 7.70 -12.87 9.59
C TYR A 129 9.07 -13.23 10.17
N ALA A 130 10.15 -12.94 9.43
CA ALA A 130 11.49 -13.29 9.88
C ALA A 130 11.94 -12.50 11.12
N LEU A 131 11.62 -11.21 11.18
CA LEU A 131 11.94 -10.35 12.33
C LEU A 131 11.16 -10.76 13.58
N GLU A 132 9.90 -11.17 13.44
CA GLU A 132 9.09 -11.70 14.54
C GLU A 132 9.71 -12.98 15.11
N LYS A 133 10.04 -13.95 14.25
CA LYS A 133 10.66 -15.22 14.66
C LYS A 133 12.06 -15.06 15.28
N LEU A 134 12.80 -14.04 14.85
CA LEU A 134 14.10 -13.66 15.42
C LEU A 134 13.99 -12.74 16.66
N GLU A 135 12.77 -12.45 17.11
CA GLU A 135 12.46 -11.56 18.24
C GLU A 135 13.06 -10.15 18.11
N LYS A 136 13.20 -9.64 16.87
CA LYS A 136 13.76 -8.31 16.56
C LYS A 136 12.70 -7.22 16.59
N GLN A 137 12.14 -7.01 17.78
CA GLN A 137 10.95 -6.16 18.01
C GLN A 137 11.06 -4.71 17.49
N GLU A 138 12.21 -4.05 17.64
CA GLU A 138 12.37 -2.67 17.15
C GLU A 138 12.35 -2.61 15.61
N ALA A 139 13.08 -3.49 14.95
CA ALA A 139 13.11 -3.58 13.50
C ALA A 139 11.73 -3.99 12.95
N PHE A 140 11.04 -4.91 13.63
CA PHE A 140 9.68 -5.31 13.29
C PHE A 140 8.73 -4.10 13.30
N ARG A 141 8.73 -3.29 14.37
CA ARG A 141 7.86 -2.10 14.47
C ARG A 141 8.14 -1.08 13.37
N LYS A 142 9.42 -0.82 13.05
CA LYS A 142 9.79 0.09 11.96
C LYS A 142 9.28 -0.42 10.61
N ARG A 143 9.50 -1.70 10.32
CA ARG A 143 9.05 -2.33 9.07
C ARG A 143 7.53 -2.37 8.96
N LEU A 144 6.84 -2.61 10.08
CA LEU A 144 5.37 -2.61 10.12
C LEU A 144 4.83 -1.22 9.81
N ASN A 145 5.43 -0.17 10.36
CA ASN A 145 5.00 1.19 10.04
C ASN A 145 5.25 1.56 8.57
N GLN A 146 6.35 1.10 7.97
CA GLN A 146 6.59 1.25 6.52
C GLN A 146 5.51 0.53 5.68
N MET A 147 5.13 -0.69 6.08
CA MET A 147 4.01 -1.40 5.45
C MET A 147 2.72 -0.58 5.54
N ASN A 148 2.40 -0.07 6.72
CA ASN A 148 1.19 0.71 6.97
C ASN A 148 1.17 2.01 6.15
N ILE A 149 2.30 2.72 6.03
CA ILE A 149 2.40 3.91 5.17
C ILE A 149 1.95 3.60 3.74
N THR A 150 2.37 2.45 3.21
CA THR A 150 2.03 2.02 1.84
C THR A 150 0.56 1.60 1.72
N ILE A 151 0.09 0.77 2.65
CA ILE A 151 -1.29 0.27 2.67
C ILE A 151 -2.30 1.40 2.88
N GLU A 152 -2.01 2.36 3.74
CA GLU A 152 -2.89 3.51 3.96
C GLU A 152 -3.03 4.39 2.71
N ALA A 153 -1.93 4.60 1.96
CA ALA A 153 -1.99 5.33 0.69
C ALA A 153 -2.86 4.58 -0.35
N LEU A 154 -2.70 3.26 -0.44
CA LEU A 154 -3.50 2.39 -1.31
C LEU A 154 -5.00 2.43 -0.96
N LEU A 155 -5.34 2.13 0.30
CA LEU A 155 -6.73 2.06 0.78
C LEU A 155 -7.44 3.43 0.81
N SER A 156 -6.70 4.54 0.76
CA SER A 156 -7.30 5.88 0.69
C SER A 156 -7.88 6.24 -0.68
N SER A 157 -7.61 5.45 -1.72
CA SER A 157 -7.95 5.81 -3.09
C SER A 157 -9.33 5.34 -3.56
N GLY A 158 -9.87 4.29 -2.94
CA GLY A 158 -11.11 3.65 -3.38
C GLY A 158 -11.54 2.50 -2.48
N ASP A 159 -12.65 1.86 -2.84
CA ASP A 159 -13.11 0.58 -2.28
C ASP A 159 -12.99 -0.58 -3.30
N GLY A 160 -12.63 -0.28 -4.54
CA GLY A 160 -12.50 -1.24 -5.63
C GLY A 160 -13.82 -1.75 -6.18
N LEU A 161 -14.98 -1.35 -5.67
CA LEU A 161 -16.27 -1.96 -6.05
C LEU A 161 -16.79 -1.46 -7.41
N LYS A 162 -16.34 -0.29 -7.85
CA LYS A 162 -16.69 0.33 -9.13
C LYS A 162 -15.47 1.02 -9.74
N LYS A 163 -15.51 1.33 -11.03
CA LYS A 163 -14.44 2.09 -11.69
C LYS A 163 -14.20 3.46 -11.04
N GLU A 164 -15.28 4.14 -10.61
CA GLU A 164 -15.20 5.47 -10.00
C GLU A 164 -14.58 5.46 -8.61
N SER A 165 -14.62 4.32 -7.93
CA SER A 165 -14.03 4.07 -6.61
C SER A 165 -12.95 2.99 -6.66
N ALA A 166 -12.29 2.82 -7.82
CA ALA A 166 -11.22 1.86 -8.00
C ALA A 166 -10.05 2.13 -7.03
N PHE A 167 -9.32 1.09 -6.64
CA PHE A 167 -8.03 1.27 -5.98
C PHE A 167 -7.01 1.76 -7.00
N TYR A 168 -6.19 2.74 -6.66
CA TYR A 168 -5.12 3.22 -7.53
C TYR A 168 -3.80 2.56 -7.11
N VAL A 169 -3.14 1.91 -8.04
CA VAL A 169 -1.89 1.18 -7.77
C VAL A 169 -0.77 1.64 -8.70
N ILE A 170 0.46 1.62 -8.19
CA ILE A 170 1.66 1.86 -9.02
C ILE A 170 2.37 0.55 -9.43
N TYR A 171 1.94 -0.60 -8.92
CA TYR A 171 2.41 -1.92 -9.34
C TYR A 171 1.20 -2.84 -9.48
N THR A 172 1.16 -3.67 -10.54
CA THR A 172 0.08 -4.68 -10.70
C THR A 172 0.08 -5.72 -9.59
N THR A 173 1.24 -5.98 -8.98
CA THR A 173 1.32 -6.88 -7.81
C THR A 173 0.49 -6.36 -6.62
N HIS A 174 0.35 -5.04 -6.47
CA HIS A 174 -0.45 -4.45 -5.39
C HIS A 174 -1.95 -4.74 -5.53
N GLU A 175 -2.43 -5.10 -6.72
CA GLU A 175 -3.83 -5.50 -6.93
C GLU A 175 -4.12 -6.78 -6.15
N TYR A 176 -3.27 -7.79 -6.30
CA TYR A 176 -3.37 -9.06 -5.57
C TYR A 176 -3.05 -8.90 -4.09
N ASP A 177 -2.04 -8.09 -3.75
CA ASP A 177 -1.71 -7.81 -2.34
C ASP A 177 -2.92 -7.18 -1.62
N LEU A 178 -3.65 -6.27 -2.29
CA LEU A 178 -4.87 -5.68 -1.75
C LEU A 178 -6.02 -6.67 -1.63
N LEU A 179 -6.22 -7.57 -2.60
CA LEU A 179 -7.21 -8.64 -2.45
C LEU A 179 -6.95 -9.44 -1.17
N ASP A 180 -5.70 -9.88 -0.96
CA ASP A 180 -5.30 -10.66 0.22
C ASP A 180 -5.49 -9.85 1.52
N ILE A 181 -5.10 -8.57 1.54
CA ILE A 181 -5.27 -7.66 2.70
C ILE A 181 -6.75 -7.50 3.06
N LEU A 182 -7.63 -7.43 2.05
CA LEU A 182 -9.08 -7.29 2.22
C LEU A 182 -9.77 -8.64 2.50
N GLY A 183 -9.02 -9.74 2.54
CA GLY A 183 -9.54 -11.08 2.82
C GLY A 183 -10.21 -11.76 1.62
N PHE A 184 -9.95 -11.29 0.40
CA PHE A 184 -10.40 -11.90 -0.83
C PHE A 184 -9.32 -12.79 -1.45
N GLN A 185 -9.76 -13.79 -2.22
CA GLN A 185 -8.87 -14.62 -3.03
C GLN A 185 -9.13 -14.34 -4.50
N PHE A 186 -8.09 -14.38 -5.33
CA PHE A 186 -8.25 -14.21 -6.77
C PHE A 186 -9.07 -15.36 -7.39
N GLY A 187 -10.12 -14.99 -8.12
CA GLY A 187 -11.10 -15.91 -8.72
C GLY A 187 -10.69 -16.48 -10.08
N GLY A 188 -9.44 -16.26 -10.52
CA GLY A 188 -8.87 -16.87 -11.73
C GLY A 188 -9.17 -16.13 -13.03
N GLN A 189 -9.83 -14.97 -12.99
CA GLN A 189 -10.09 -14.16 -14.18
C GLN A 189 -9.69 -12.70 -13.94
N GLN A 190 -8.93 -12.15 -14.88
CA GLN A 190 -8.55 -10.75 -14.96
C GLN A 190 -8.97 -10.18 -16.30
N SER A 191 -9.33 -8.90 -16.36
CA SER A 191 -9.69 -8.22 -17.60
C SER A 191 -9.29 -6.75 -17.53
N LEU A 192 -8.48 -6.31 -18.50
CA LEU A 192 -8.13 -4.90 -18.68
C LEU A 192 -9.25 -4.20 -19.45
N ILE A 193 -9.82 -3.15 -18.86
CA ILE A 193 -10.89 -2.33 -19.40
C ILE A 193 -10.42 -0.87 -19.38
N GLU A 194 -10.02 -0.35 -20.54
CA GLU A 194 -9.35 0.96 -20.66
C GLU A 194 -8.04 0.97 -19.86
N HIS A 195 -7.98 1.73 -18.76
CA HIS A 195 -6.85 1.77 -17.83
C HIS A 195 -7.17 1.15 -16.46
N TYR A 196 -8.34 0.49 -16.35
CA TYR A 196 -8.74 -0.25 -15.16
C TYR A 196 -8.53 -1.75 -15.37
N ASP A 197 -7.83 -2.39 -14.46
CA ASP A 197 -7.83 -3.84 -14.35
C ASP A 197 -8.97 -4.29 -13.43
N TYR A 198 -9.75 -5.27 -13.88
CA TYR A 198 -10.77 -5.93 -13.09
C TYR A 198 -10.29 -7.32 -12.71
N LEU A 199 -10.14 -7.57 -11.41
CA LEU A 199 -9.85 -8.89 -10.86
C LEU A 199 -11.13 -9.51 -10.31
N LYS A 200 -11.56 -10.63 -10.89
CA LYS A 200 -12.61 -11.45 -10.29
C LYS A 200 -12.11 -12.02 -8.97
N VAL A 201 -12.95 -12.03 -7.94
CA VAL A 201 -12.64 -12.71 -6.67
C VAL A 201 -13.35 -14.05 -6.60
N ALA A 202 -12.80 -14.98 -5.81
CA ALA A 202 -13.43 -16.26 -5.52
C ALA A 202 -14.74 -16.06 -4.73
N GLU A 203 -15.57 -17.09 -4.69
CA GLU A 203 -16.81 -17.07 -3.91
C GLU A 203 -16.51 -16.72 -2.45
N ASN A 204 -17.23 -15.72 -1.93
CA ASN A 204 -16.99 -15.15 -0.62
C ASN A 204 -18.32 -14.79 0.07
N PRO A 205 -18.35 -14.74 1.42
CA PRO A 205 -19.57 -14.44 2.17
C PRO A 205 -20.19 -13.06 1.86
N SER A 206 -19.37 -12.12 1.39
CA SER A 206 -19.79 -10.75 1.07
C SER A 206 -20.40 -10.60 -0.33
N GLN A 207 -20.42 -11.67 -1.13
CA GLN A 207 -20.95 -11.68 -2.51
C GLN A 207 -20.31 -10.63 -3.43
N VAL A 208 -19.06 -10.22 -3.14
CA VAL A 208 -18.29 -9.36 -4.03
C VAL A 208 -17.88 -10.20 -5.24
N GLU A 209 -18.16 -9.74 -6.45
CA GLU A 209 -17.82 -10.48 -7.69
C GLU A 209 -16.37 -10.23 -8.14
N GLY A 210 -15.87 -9.03 -7.88
CA GLY A 210 -14.52 -8.62 -8.24
C GLY A 210 -14.25 -7.19 -7.85
N MET A 211 -13.02 -6.74 -8.13
CA MET A 211 -12.54 -5.41 -7.79
C MET A 211 -11.85 -4.73 -8.97
N TYR A 212 -11.98 -3.42 -9.03
CA TYR A 212 -11.38 -2.53 -10.01
C TYR A 212 -10.13 -1.85 -9.44
N PHE A 213 -9.09 -1.84 -10.26
CA PHE A 213 -7.81 -1.21 -9.98
C PHE A 213 -7.43 -0.28 -11.13
N ASP A 214 -7.13 0.98 -10.84
CA ASP A 214 -6.54 1.90 -11.82
C ASP A 214 -5.03 1.64 -11.90
N VAL A 215 -4.58 1.16 -13.06
CA VAL A 215 -3.19 0.79 -13.35
C VAL A 215 -2.51 1.79 -14.29
N SER A 216 -3.04 3.02 -14.37
CA SER A 216 -2.50 4.07 -15.25
C SER A 216 -0.99 4.28 -15.13
N PRO A 217 -0.37 4.30 -13.93
CA PRO A 217 1.09 4.42 -13.81
C PRO A 217 1.86 3.30 -14.52
N CYS A 218 1.39 2.06 -14.39
CA CYS A 218 1.99 0.89 -15.04
C CYS A 218 1.91 1.01 -16.57
N LEU A 219 0.71 1.29 -17.10
CA LEU A 219 0.49 1.47 -18.54
C LEU A 219 1.30 2.63 -19.12
N ASN A 220 1.41 3.74 -18.38
CA ASN A 220 2.23 4.87 -18.77
C ASN A 220 3.72 4.50 -18.84
N SER A 221 4.22 3.70 -17.90
CA SER A 221 5.60 3.18 -17.93
C SER A 221 5.81 2.27 -19.13
N LEU A 222 4.89 1.34 -19.38
CA LEU A 222 4.95 0.42 -20.53
C LEU A 222 5.03 1.20 -21.86
N ASN A 223 4.17 2.20 -22.02
CA ASN A 223 4.15 3.05 -23.20
C ASN A 223 5.44 3.86 -23.41
N LYS A 224 6.20 4.17 -22.34
CA LYS A 224 7.50 4.83 -22.45
C LYS A 224 8.61 3.87 -22.90
N MET A 225 8.51 2.58 -22.57
CA MET A 225 9.52 1.57 -22.96
C MET A 225 9.53 1.27 -24.46
N PHE A 226 8.40 1.50 -25.15
CA PHE A 226 8.25 1.25 -26.59
C PHE A 226 8.42 2.50 -27.48
N LYS A 227 8.79 3.64 -26.89
CA LYS A 227 9.10 4.88 -27.62
C LYS A 227 10.60 5.08 -27.71
#